data_AF-A0A0D2Y3Q8-F1
#
_entry.id   AF-A0A0D2Y3Q8-F1
#
_cell.length_a   1.000
_cell.length_b   1.000
_cell.length_c   1.000
_cell.angle_alpha   90.00
_cell.angle_beta   90.00
_cell.angle_gamma   90.00
#
_symmetry.space_group_name_H-M   'P 1'
#
loop_
_entity.id
_entity.type
_entity.pdbx_description
1 polymer ?
#
loop_
_entity_poly.entity_id
_entity_poly.type
_entity_poly.pdbx_seq_one_letter_code
_entity_poly.pdbx_strand_id
1 'polypeptide(L)'
;MLVQALYNQYSKRTFWDAQDRPIAISGLEKRLTTAFNTRGGYGVFETFLERSLLWKKVDTTGSLRLIKFPKDRNVPSWSWMAYDGVISYVEADFNKVA
;
A
#
# COMPACT_ATOMS: atom_id res chain seq x y z
N MET A 1 -11.96 1.02 5.23
CA MET A 1 -11.80 -0.44 5.00
C MET A 1 -10.64 -0.99 5.83
N LEU A 2 -10.70 -2.23 6.34
CA LEU A 2 -9.65 -2.83 7.19
C LEU A 2 -8.25 -2.76 6.55
N VAL A 3 -8.13 -3.19 5.30
CA VAL A 3 -6.86 -3.18 4.55
C VAL A 3 -6.26 -1.77 4.44
N GLN A 4 -7.08 -0.78 4.09
CA GLN A 4 -6.65 0.63 3.99
C GLN A 4 -6.15 1.17 5.33
N ALA A 5 -6.84 0.84 6.44
CA ALA A 5 -6.45 1.24 7.78
C ALA A 5 -5.10 0.61 8.19
N LEU A 6 -4.91 -0.68 7.91
CA LEU A 6 -3.66 -1.39 8.16
C LEU A 6 -2.50 -0.79 7.35
N TYR A 7 -2.71 -0.51 6.06
CA TYR A 7 -1.68 0.08 5.20
C TYR A 7 -1.35 1.52 5.57
N ASN A 8 -2.34 2.33 5.95
CA ASN A 8 -2.08 3.65 6.53
C ASN A 8 -1.20 3.54 7.78
N GLN A 9 -1.54 2.65 8.72
CA GLN A 9 -0.78 2.44 9.95
C GLN A 9 0.64 1.93 9.68
N TYR A 10 0.81 1.00 8.74
CA TYR A 10 2.13 0.49 8.37
C TYR A 10 2.99 1.55 7.68
N SER A 11 2.40 2.38 6.81
CA SER A 11 3.15 3.43 6.12
C SER A 11 3.77 4.47 7.06
N LYS A 12 3.20 4.64 8.26
CA LYS A 12 3.72 5.51 9.33
C LYS A 12 4.94 4.94 10.04
N ARG A 13 5.28 3.67 9.84
CA ARG A 13 6.44 3.06 10.48
C ARG A 13 7.72 3.48 9.77
N THR A 14 8.69 3.93 10.55
CA THR A 14 10.03 4.24 10.06
C THR A 14 10.79 2.94 9.80
N PHE A 15 11.30 2.79 8.58
CA PHE A 15 12.23 1.73 8.23
C PHE A 15 13.66 2.24 8.32
N TRP A 16 14.60 1.36 8.70
CA TRP A 16 16.03 1.69 8.64
C TRP A 16 16.47 1.91 7.18
N ASP A 17 16.04 1.02 6.29
CA ASP A 17 16.13 1.19 4.84
C ASP A 17 14.72 1.22 4.23
N ALA A 18 14.40 2.26 3.47
CA ALA A 18 13.11 2.37 2.78
C ALA A 18 12.86 1.18 1.82
N GLN A 19 13.91 0.56 1.29
CA GLN A 19 13.83 -0.61 0.41
C GLN A 19 13.25 -1.85 1.08
N ASP A 20 13.21 -1.90 2.41
CA ASP A 20 12.64 -3.00 3.18
C ASP A 20 11.11 -2.92 3.29
N ARG A 21 10.50 -1.78 2.95
CA ARG A 21 9.06 -1.57 3.05
C ARG A 21 8.22 -2.69 2.38
N PRO A 22 8.49 -3.13 1.12
CA PRO A 22 7.74 -4.22 0.50
C PRO A 22 7.92 -5.57 1.21
N ILE A 23 9.10 -5.83 1.77
CA ILE A 23 9.39 -7.08 2.47
C ILE A 23 8.68 -7.10 3.82
N ALA A 24 8.77 -6.01 4.58
CA ALA A 24 8.17 -5.88 5.90
C ALA A 24 6.64 -6.08 5.88
N ILE A 25 5.99 -5.68 4.79
CA ILE A 25 4.53 -5.81 4.64
C ILE A 25 4.08 -7.10 3.98
N SER A 26 4.96 -7.82 3.27
CA SER A 26 4.63 -9.06 2.56
C SER A 26 3.96 -10.10 3.47
N GLY A 27 4.40 -10.21 4.73
CA GLY A 27 3.82 -11.11 5.70
C GLY A 27 2.40 -10.73 6.13
N LEU A 28 2.07 -9.44 6.18
CA LEU A 28 0.71 -8.96 6.41
C LEU A 28 -0.16 -9.23 5.19
N GLU A 29 0.34 -8.87 4.00
CA GLU A 29 -0.37 -9.07 2.74
C GLU A 29 -0.74 -10.54 2.52
N LYS A 30 0.21 -11.47 2.74
CA LYS A 30 -0.02 -12.92 2.66
C LYS A 30 -1.12 -13.42 3.61
N ARG A 31 -1.21 -12.85 4.81
CA ARG A 31 -2.26 -13.20 5.79
C ARG A 31 -3.61 -12.68 5.33
N LEU A 32 -3.66 -11.46 4.78
CA LEU A 32 -4.89 -10.86 4.27
C LEU A 32 -5.41 -11.58 3.01
N THR A 33 -4.53 -11.95 2.07
CA THR A 33 -4.93 -12.73 0.88
C THR A 33 -5.53 -14.08 1.27
N THR A 34 -4.93 -14.74 2.26
CA THR A 34 -5.46 -15.99 2.82
C THR A 34 -6.80 -15.78 3.51
N ALA A 35 -6.91 -14.77 4.38
CA ALA A 35 -8.12 -14.50 5.15
C ALA A 35 -9.32 -14.10 4.28
N PHE A 36 -9.09 -13.37 3.18
CA PHE A 36 -10.14 -12.97 2.25
C PHE A 36 -10.35 -13.94 1.09
N ASN A 37 -9.59 -15.05 1.04
CA ASN A 37 -9.59 -16.00 -0.08
C ASN A 37 -9.48 -15.29 -1.45
N THR A 38 -8.49 -14.40 -1.58
CA THR A 38 -8.33 -13.52 -2.75
C THR A 38 -6.87 -13.48 -3.19
N ARG A 39 -6.63 -13.17 -4.47
CA ARG A 39 -5.27 -12.86 -4.95
C ARG A 39 -4.89 -11.44 -4.56
N GLY A 40 -3.61 -11.21 -4.36
CA GLY A 40 -3.10 -9.89 -4.02
C GLY A 40 -1.59 -9.81 -4.13
N GLY A 41 -1.09 -8.58 -4.11
CA GLY A 41 0.32 -8.28 -4.28
C GLY A 41 0.55 -6.77 -4.33
N TYR A 42 1.68 -6.30 -3.79
CA TYR A 42 2.09 -4.90 -3.91
C TYR A 42 1.02 -3.89 -3.43
N GLY A 43 0.23 -4.26 -2.42
CA GLY A 43 -0.77 -3.40 -1.80
C GLY A 43 -2.14 -3.44 -2.46
N VAL A 44 -2.36 -4.32 -3.43
CA VAL A 44 -3.68 -4.54 -4.06
C VAL A 44 -4.22 -5.94 -3.82
N PHE A 45 -5.54 -6.06 -3.77
CA PHE A 45 -6.28 -7.31 -3.62
C PHE A 45 -7.32 -7.39 -4.72
N GLU A 46 -7.46 -8.54 -5.37
CA GLU A 46 -8.38 -8.75 -6.51
C GLU A 46 -9.83 -8.39 -6.14
N THR A 47 -10.30 -8.82 -4.96
CA THR A 47 -11.65 -8.53 -4.45
C THR A 47 -11.88 -7.04 -4.14
N PHE A 48 -10.81 -6.26 -3.96
CA PHE A 48 -10.89 -4.84 -3.57
C PHE A 48 -10.02 -3.95 -4.46
N LEU A 49 -9.80 -4.34 -5.73
CA LEU A 49 -8.80 -3.73 -6.60
C LEU A 49 -8.93 -2.21 -6.69
N GLU A 50 -10.15 -1.75 -6.99
CA GLU A 50 -10.50 -0.34 -7.08
C GLU A 50 -10.13 0.41 -5.80
N ARG A 51 -10.47 -0.16 -4.64
CA ARG A 51 -10.25 0.44 -3.31
C ARG A 51 -8.80 0.43 -2.89
N SER A 52 -8.04 -0.56 -3.31
CA SER A 52 -6.61 -0.65 -3.06
C SER A 52 -5.82 0.41 -3.82
N LEU A 53 -6.32 0.88 -4.96
CA LEU A 53 -5.67 1.91 -5.77
C LEU A 53 -5.98 3.35 -5.32
N LEU A 54 -6.95 3.57 -4.42
CA LEU A 54 -7.33 4.89 -3.92
C LEU A 54 -6.34 5.50 -2.90
N TRP A 55 -5.11 5.00 -2.85
CA TRP A 55 -4.11 5.55 -1.93
C TRP A 55 -3.69 6.95 -2.41
N LYS A 56 -3.38 7.82 -1.46
CA LYS A 56 -2.83 9.16 -1.69
C LYS A 56 -1.73 9.45 -0.68
N LYS A 57 -0.91 10.48 -0.92
CA LYS A 57 -0.05 11.01 0.15
C LYS A 57 -0.91 11.52 1.31
N VAL A 58 -0.43 11.41 2.54
CA VAL A 58 -1.09 12.10 3.65
C VAL A 58 -0.91 13.62 3.51
N ASP A 59 -1.91 14.39 3.94
CA ASP A 59 -1.94 15.84 3.73
C ASP A 59 -0.92 16.58 4.61
N THR A 60 -0.52 15.98 5.74
CA THR A 60 0.37 16.58 6.75
C THR A 60 1.86 16.35 6.51
N THR A 61 2.24 15.54 5.53
CA THR A 61 3.66 15.27 5.23
C THR A 61 4.09 15.90 3.91
N GLY A 62 5.39 16.07 3.75
CA GLY A 62 5.99 16.44 2.47
C GLY A 62 5.73 15.41 1.37
N SER A 63 6.28 15.66 0.18
CA SER A 63 6.16 14.78 -0.98
C SER A 63 6.66 13.36 -0.68
N LEU A 64 5.98 12.38 -1.27
CA LEU A 64 6.46 11.01 -1.28
C LEU A 64 7.73 10.93 -2.14
N ARG A 65 8.74 10.19 -1.67
CA ARG A 65 10.01 10.00 -2.40
C ARG A 65 10.03 8.65 -3.09
N LEU A 66 10.36 8.60 -4.37
CA LEU A 66 10.55 7.30 -5.04
C LEU A 66 11.72 6.54 -4.40
N ILE A 67 11.49 5.28 -4.05
CA ILE A 67 12.53 4.41 -3.50
C ILE A 67 13.37 3.87 -4.66
N LYS A 68 14.70 3.95 -4.53
CA LYS A 68 15.62 3.36 -5.51
C LYS A 68 15.86 1.90 -5.13
N PHE A 69 15.21 1.00 -5.86
CA PHE A 69 15.44 -0.44 -5.72
C PHE A 69 16.58 -0.92 -6.64
N PRO A 70 17.29 -2.00 -6.28
CA PRO A 70 18.25 -2.65 -7.16
C PRO A 70 17.54 -3.30 -8.36
N LYS A 71 18.28 -3.56 -9.43
CA LYS A 71 17.72 -4.02 -10.73
C LYS A 71 16.94 -5.34 -10.64
N ASP A 72 17.26 -6.18 -9.68
CA ASP A 72 16.63 -7.48 -9.41
C ASP A 72 15.32 -7.35 -8.60
N ARG A 73 15.01 -6.17 -8.05
CA ARG A 73 13.80 -5.91 -7.26
C ARG A 73 12.94 -4.86 -7.95
N ASN A 74 11.95 -5.31 -8.72
CA ASN A 74 10.99 -4.42 -9.34
C ASN A 74 9.75 -4.25 -8.46
N VAL A 75 9.49 -3.02 -8.01
CA VAL A 75 8.25 -2.64 -7.32
C VAL A 75 7.44 -1.78 -8.29
N PRO A 76 6.20 -2.16 -8.64
CA PRO A 76 5.39 -1.41 -9.59
C PRO A 76 5.15 0.03 -9.13
N SER A 77 5.25 1.00 -10.05
CA SER A 77 5.09 2.42 -9.74
C SER A 77 3.68 2.82 -9.29
N TRP A 78 2.65 2.02 -9.61
CA TRP A 78 1.29 2.23 -9.11
C TRP A 78 1.13 1.78 -7.64
N SER A 79 2.09 1.01 -7.10
CA SER A 79 2.07 0.59 -5.72
C SER A 79 2.60 1.72 -4.84
N TRP A 80 1.88 2.01 -3.77
CA TRP A 80 2.39 2.92 -2.75
C TRP A 80 3.70 2.43 -2.13
N MET A 81 4.00 1.12 -2.19
CA MET A 81 5.25 0.53 -1.70
C MET A 81 6.47 0.97 -2.51
N ALA A 82 6.29 1.55 -3.71
CA ALA A 82 7.37 2.14 -4.48
C ALA A 82 7.87 3.47 -3.89
N TYR A 83 7.15 4.01 -2.90
CA TYR A 83 7.41 5.34 -2.36
C TYR A 83 7.67 5.35 -0.87
N ASP A 84 8.55 6.26 -0.46
CA ASP A 84 8.84 6.59 0.92
C ASP A 84 8.04 7.78 1.41
N GLY A 85 7.36 7.55 2.54
CA GLY A 85 6.44 8.47 3.17
C GLY A 85 5.18 7.79 3.67
N VAL A 86 4.31 8.60 4.26
CA VAL A 86 3.04 8.16 4.83
C VAL A 86 1.94 8.29 3.81
N ILE A 87 1.13 7.24 3.66
CA ILE A 87 -0.03 7.26 2.79
C ILE A 87 -1.32 7.36 3.58
N SER A 88 -2.34 7.90 2.93
CA SER A 88 -3.74 7.81 3.31
C SER A 88 -4.54 7.22 2.14
N TYR A 89 -5.86 7.17 2.28
CA TYR A 89 -6.77 6.79 1.21
C TYR A 89 -7.78 7.90 0.97
N VAL A 90 -8.24 8.01 -0.27
CA VAL A 90 -9.40 8.85 -0.60
C VAL A 90 -10.63 8.25 0.07
N GLU A 91 -11.38 9.08 0.79
CA GLU A 91 -12.68 8.69 1.34
C GLU A 91 -13.67 8.54 0.19
N ALA A 92 -14.21 7.34 0.04
CA ALA A 92 -15.22 7.04 -0.96
C ALA A 92 -16.22 6.05 -0.37
N ASP A 93 -17.51 6.34 -0.53
CA ASP A 93 -18.58 5.47 -0.05
C ASP A 93 -18.68 4.19 -0.89
N PHE A 94 -19.07 3.08 -0.28
CA PHE A 94 -19.41 1.86 -1.02
C PHE A 94 -20.70 2.10 -1.82
N ASN A 95 -20.74 1.62 -3.08
CA ASN A 95 -21.92 1.64 -3.96
C ASN A 95 -22.52 3.03 -4.28
N LYS A 96 -21.71 4.10 -4.26
CA LYS A 96 -22.16 5.46 -4.66
C LYS A 96 -21.51 5.99 -5.95
N VAL A 97 -20.94 5.10 -6.76
CA VAL A 97 -20.54 5.46 -8.12
C VAL A 97 -21.76 5.23 -8.99
N ALA A 98 -22.40 6.32 -9.40
CA ALA A 98 -23.54 6.34 -10.31
C ALA A 98 -23.13 5.89 -11.72
#